data_AF-A0AA95BTL9-F1
#
_entry.id   AF-A0AA95BTL9-F1
#
_cell.length_a   1.000
_cell.length_b   1.000
_cell.length_c   1.000
_cell.angle_alpha   90.00
_cell.angle_beta   90.00
_cell.angle_gamma   90.00
#
_symmetry.space_group_name_H-M   'P 1'
#
loop_
_entity.id
_entity.type
_entity.pdbx_description
1 polymer ?
#
loop_
_entity_poly.entity_id
_entity_poly.type
_entity_poly.pdbx_seq_one_letter_code
_entity_poly.pdbx_strand_id
1 'polypeptide(L)' 'MKNVLESLKESVKSGKITIREAAIKLHKAGWTSFVDVDKTKQLLEL' A
#
# COMPACT_ATOMS: atom_id res chain seq x y z
N MET A 1 -13.66 10.60 6.20
CA MET A 1 -13.42 9.14 6.31
C MET A 1 -11.99 8.89 5.89
N LYS A 2 -11.18 8.17 6.68
CA LYS A 2 -9.81 7.82 6.24
C LYS A 2 -9.91 6.69 5.21
N ASN A 3 -9.43 6.95 4.00
CA ASN A 3 -9.36 5.91 2.96
C ASN A 3 -8.29 4.87 3.35
N VAL A 4 -8.51 3.62 2.97
CA VAL A 4 -7.60 2.50 3.24
C VAL A 4 -6.19 2.81 2.70
N LEU A 5 -6.10 3.47 1.55
CA LEU A 5 -4.85 3.94 0.93
C LEU A 5 -4.08 4.92 1.83
N GLU A 6 -4.75 5.92 2.40
CA GLU A 6 -4.14 6.91 3.29
C GLU A 6 -3.55 6.24 4.55
N SER A 7 -4.30 5.28 5.14
CA SER A 7 -3.82 4.55 6.32
C SER A 7 -2.64 3.62 6.00
N LEU A 8 -2.62 3.04 4.80
CA LEU A 8 -1.50 2.25 4.30
C LEU A 8 -0.28 3.12 4.03
N LYS A 9 -0.47 4.28 3.39
CA LYS A 9 0.59 5.26 3.11
C LYS A 9 1.25 5.73 4.40
N GLU A 10 0.45 6.11 5.40
CA GLU A 10 0.93 6.54 6.71
C GLU A 10 1.71 5.40 7.42
N SER A 11 1.20 4.16 7.35
CA SER A 11 1.89 2.99 7.92
C SER A 11 3.23 2.70 7.24
N VAL A 12 3.34 2.90 5.92
CA VAL A 12 4.61 2.74 5.21
C VAL A 12 5.57 3.89 5.53
N LYS A 13 5.11 5.14 5.52
CA LYS A 13 5.95 6.31 5.87
C LYS A 13 6.46 6.24 7.31
N SER A 14 5.63 5.74 8.22
CA SER A 14 6.01 5.52 9.61
C SER A 14 6.98 4.35 9.80
N GLY A 15 7.28 3.57 8.76
CA GLY A 15 8.10 2.36 8.85
C GLY A 15 7.42 1.19 9.57
N LYS A 16 6.12 1.31 9.88
CA LYS A 16 5.34 0.28 10.59
C LYS A 16 5.11 -0.95 9.72
N ILE A 17 5.02 -0.75 8.41
CA ILE A 17 5.01 -1.81 7.40
C ILE A 17 5.96 -1.44 6.26
N THR A 18 6.48 -2.44 5.54
CA THR A 18 7.26 -2.19 4.33
C THR A 18 6.34 -1.92 3.14
N ILE A 19 6.89 -1.29 2.09
CA ILE A 19 6.17 -1.08 0.83
C ILE A 19 5.68 -2.41 0.21
N ARG A 20 6.41 -3.52 0.46
CA ARG A 20 6.05 -4.86 -0.01
C ARG A 20 4.86 -5.43 0.76
N GLU A 21 4.85 -5.25 2.08
CA GLU A 21 3.68 -5.59 2.91
C GLU A 21 2.44 -4.79 2.50
N ALA A 22 2.63 -3.51 2.16
CA ALA A 22 1.55 -2.69 1.61
C ALA A 22 1.02 -3.24 0.27
N ALA A 23 1.92 -3.66 -0.63
CA ALA A 23 1.54 -4.26 -1.91
C ALA A 23 0.75 -5.58 -1.72
N ILE A 24 1.15 -6.40 -0.76
CA ILE A 24 0.44 -7.64 -0.41
C ILE A 24 -0.95 -7.33 0.14
N LYS A 25 -1.08 -6.31 1.00
CA LYS A 25 -2.37 -5.88 1.54
C LYS A 25 -3.29 -5.34 0.46
N LEU A 26 -2.78 -4.52 -0.46
CA LEU A 26 -3.54 -4.01 -1.60
C LEU A 26 -4.05 -5.14 -2.49
N HIS A 27 -3.19 -6.10 -2.80
CA HIS A 27 -3.57 -7.27 -3.58
C HIS A 27 -4.63 -8.11 -2.85
N LYS A 28 -4.43 -8.42 -1.58
CA LYS A 28 -5.40 -9.18 -0.76
C LYS A 28 -6.74 -8.46 -0.62
N ALA A 29 -6.72 -7.13 -0.60
CA ALA A 29 -7.92 -6.31 -0.57
C ALA A 29 -8.56 -6.11 -1.97
N GLY A 30 -8.01 -6.73 -3.02
CA GLY A 30 -8.54 -6.67 -4.38
C GLY A 30 -8.25 -5.36 -5.12
N TRP A 31 -7.37 -4.50 -4.59
CA TRP A 31 -7.02 -3.22 -5.23
C TRP A 31 -6.06 -3.37 -6.40
N THR A 32 -5.21 -4.41 -6.36
CA THR A 32 -4.26 -4.71 -7.44
C THR A 32 -4.39 -6.16 -7.87
N SER A 33 -4.33 -6.41 -9.18
CA SER A 33 -4.33 -7.79 -9.71
C SER A 33 -3.09 -8.59 -9.29
N PHE A 34 -1.98 -7.92 -8.98
CA PHE A 34 -0.72 -8.55 -8.58
C PHE A 34 -0.06 -7.77 -7.43
N VAL A 35 0.82 -8.45 -6.69
CA VAL A 35 1.69 -7.82 -5.68
C VAL A 35 2.83 -7.12 -6.41
N ASP A 36 2.67 -5.82 -6.64
CA ASP A 36 3.65 -4.99 -7.33
C ASP A 36 4.04 -3.80 -6.46
N VAL A 37 5.32 -3.76 -6.09
CA VAL A 37 5.87 -2.73 -5.21
C VAL A 37 5.92 -1.37 -5.89
N ASP A 38 6.28 -1.33 -7.16
CA ASP A 38 6.42 -0.08 -7.90
C ASP A 38 5.05 0.55 -8.13
N LYS A 39 4.09 -0.28 -8.54
CA LYS A 39 2.69 0.14 -8.65
C LYS A 39 2.09 0.57 -7.32
N THR A 40 2.49 -0.08 -6.23
CA THR A 40 2.09 0.31 -4.87
C THR A 40 2.68 1.65 -4.46
N LYS A 41 3.94 1.95 -4.82
CA LYS A 41 4.52 3.28 -4.60
C LYS A 41 3.75 4.35 -5.37
N GLN A 42 3.42 4.09 -6.64
CA GLN A 42 2.62 5.00 -7.44
C GLN A 42 1.21 5.22 -6.85
N LEU A 43 0.55 4.14 -6.39
CA LEU A 43 -0.76 4.20 -5.74
C LEU A 43 -0.77 4.94 -4.40
N LEU A 44 0.30 4.81 -3.63
CA LEU A 44 0.46 5.47 -2.34
C LEU A 44 1.13 6.85 -2.47
N GLU A 45 1.51 7.26 -3.68
CA GLU A 45 2.26 8.49 -3.97
C GLU A 45 3.49 8.62 -3.03
N LEU A 46 4.33 7.57 -3.03
CA LEU A 46 5.53 7.43 -2.20
C LEU A 46 6.83 7.52 -3.01
#